data_AF-A0A9I9CP89-F1
#
_entry.id   AF-A0A9I9CP89-F1
#
_cell.length_a   1.000
_cell.length_b   1.000
_cell.length_c   1.000
_cell.angle_alpha   90.00
_cell.angle_beta   90.00
_cell.angle_gamma   90.00
#
_symmetry.space_group_name_H-M   'P 1'
#
loop_
_entity.id
_entity.type
_entity.pdbx_description
1 polymer ?
#
loop_
_entity_poly.entity_id
_entity_poly.type
_entity_poly.pdbx_seq_one_letter_code
_entity_poly.pdbx_strand_id
1 'polypeptide(L)'
;MGSNCGYHVVYSGTVAGAREAFFNGIPSISLSYEWVGGRSNIEDYTLAAEACLPIISAMLADVKAQIFPRNCFLNIDFPTDIANHRGYKLTKQGRCIYTMGWRRVTSDSQGGKMLSTMTMDPTSPVECKMSKESSSSELFTRQVISAPVDNEDTDYKYLLEGYITVTPLAALSRAETECENFLEAWLPGVVARPSPSAL
;
A
#
# COMPACT_ATOMS: atom_id res chain seq x y z
N MET A 1 6.75 5.00 -4.06
CA MET A 1 5.62 4.12 -4.41
C MET A 1 6.10 2.70 -4.19
N GLY A 2 5.26 1.84 -3.63
CA GLY A 2 5.66 0.49 -3.24
C GLY A 2 4.50 -0.23 -2.59
N SER A 3 4.68 -1.53 -2.36
CA SER A 3 3.73 -2.38 -1.68
C SER A 3 3.53 -2.00 -0.21
N ASN A 4 2.37 -2.38 0.30
CA ASN A 4 1.99 -2.28 1.70
C ASN A 4 1.93 -3.65 2.37
N CYS A 5 2.67 -4.65 1.88
CA CYS A 5 2.68 -5.99 2.47
C CYS A 5 3.28 -6.04 3.90
N GLY A 6 2.93 -7.07 4.64
CA GLY A 6 3.52 -7.36 5.95
C GLY A 6 3.21 -6.29 7.00
N TYR A 7 4.24 -5.76 7.68
CA TYR A 7 4.04 -4.70 8.68
C TYR A 7 3.98 -3.29 8.08
N HIS A 8 4.17 -3.14 6.76
CA HIS A 8 3.97 -1.85 6.10
C HIS A 8 2.52 -1.36 6.22
N VAL A 9 1.54 -2.27 6.30
CA VAL A 9 0.12 -1.94 6.55
C VAL A 9 -0.12 -1.09 7.79
N VAL A 10 0.77 -1.15 8.79
CA VAL A 10 0.60 -0.45 10.06
C VAL A 10 0.85 1.05 9.90
N TYR A 11 1.83 1.41 9.07
CA TYR A 11 2.28 2.79 8.87
C TYR A 11 1.74 3.42 7.57
N SER A 12 0.99 2.66 6.79
CA SER A 12 0.53 3.07 5.47
C SER A 12 -0.67 4.00 5.52
N GLY A 13 -0.52 5.19 4.94
CA GLY A 13 -1.65 6.11 4.73
C GLY A 13 -2.72 5.54 3.79
N THR A 14 -2.33 4.76 2.78
CA THR A 14 -3.25 4.11 1.84
C THR A 14 -4.14 3.10 2.57
N VAL A 15 -3.53 2.23 3.38
CA VAL A 15 -4.26 1.25 4.20
C VAL A 15 -5.08 1.95 5.27
N ALA A 16 -4.55 3.03 5.89
CA ALA A 16 -5.29 3.82 6.87
C ALA A 16 -6.59 4.41 6.29
N GLY A 17 -6.61 4.85 5.03
CA GLY A 17 -7.82 5.32 4.37
C GLY A 17 -8.89 4.23 4.22
N ALA A 18 -8.50 3.04 3.79
CA ALA A 18 -9.43 1.90 3.72
C ALA A 18 -9.91 1.47 5.12
N ARG A 19 -9.00 1.50 6.11
CA ARG A 19 -9.31 1.18 7.52
C ARG A 19 -10.30 2.16 8.15
N GLU A 20 -10.21 3.45 7.81
CA GLU A 20 -11.16 4.45 8.29
C GLU A 20 -12.57 4.17 7.80
N ALA A 21 -12.74 3.84 6.52
CA ALA A 21 -14.03 3.40 5.98
C ALA A 21 -14.54 2.13 6.69
N PHE A 22 -13.65 1.16 6.94
CA PHE A 22 -13.96 -0.05 7.70
C PHE A 22 -14.50 0.25 9.11
N PHE A 23 -13.89 1.18 9.85
CA PHE A 23 -14.40 1.60 11.17
C PHE A 23 -15.81 2.20 11.12
N ASN A 24 -16.18 2.79 9.99
CA ASN A 24 -17.51 3.33 9.75
C ASN A 24 -18.47 2.30 9.13
N GLY A 25 -18.10 1.02 9.08
CA GLY A 25 -18.91 -0.06 8.52
C GLY A 25 -19.06 0.02 7.00
N ILE A 26 -18.18 0.73 6.31
CA ILE A 26 -18.17 0.90 4.86
C ILE A 26 -17.17 -0.10 4.26
N PRO A 27 -17.62 -1.00 3.36
CA PRO A 27 -16.73 -1.89 2.63
C PRO A 27 -15.68 -1.10 1.85
N SER A 28 -14.40 -1.46 1.98
CA SER A 28 -13.29 -0.68 1.44
C SER A 28 -12.14 -1.54 0.92
N ILE A 29 -11.31 -0.93 0.07
CA ILE A 29 -10.13 -1.54 -0.54
C ILE A 29 -8.97 -0.53 -0.50
N SER A 30 -7.77 -0.98 -0.13
CA SER A 30 -6.50 -0.27 -0.37
C SER A 30 -5.75 -0.91 -1.54
N LEU A 31 -5.22 -0.07 -2.44
CA LEU A 31 -4.52 -0.49 -3.66
C LEU A 31 -3.09 0.04 -3.66
N SER A 32 -2.11 -0.82 -3.91
CA SER A 32 -0.69 -0.46 -3.89
C SER A 32 0.06 -1.16 -5.02
N TYR A 33 0.95 -0.45 -5.71
CA TYR A 33 1.77 -1.02 -6.78
C TYR A 33 3.24 -1.07 -6.35
N GLU A 34 3.88 -2.23 -6.52
CA GLU A 34 5.30 -2.44 -6.22
C GLU A 34 6.18 -1.83 -7.32
N TRP A 35 6.38 -0.51 -7.21
CA TRP A 35 7.22 0.24 -8.13
C TRP A 35 8.71 0.02 -7.86
N VAL A 36 9.45 -0.42 -8.88
CA VAL A 36 10.90 -0.56 -8.83
C VAL A 36 11.55 0.29 -9.93
N GLY A 37 12.41 1.23 -9.54
CA GLY A 37 13.11 2.10 -10.47
C GLY A 37 13.94 1.31 -11.49
N GLY A 38 13.80 1.66 -12.78
CA GLY A 38 14.46 0.97 -13.88
C GLY A 38 13.80 -0.35 -14.31
N ARG A 39 12.71 -0.77 -13.65
CA ARG A 39 11.89 -1.93 -14.04
C ARG A 39 10.45 -1.56 -14.34
N SER A 40 9.84 -0.71 -13.51
CA SER A 40 8.47 -0.22 -13.67
C SER A 40 8.36 0.89 -14.72
N ASN A 41 7.20 0.95 -15.36
CA ASN A 41 6.75 1.99 -16.28
C ASN A 41 5.52 2.73 -15.71
N ILE A 42 5.31 3.98 -16.10
CA ILE A 42 4.11 4.74 -15.73
C ILE A 42 2.81 4.10 -16.26
N GLU A 43 2.88 3.40 -17.40
CA GLU A 43 1.76 2.66 -17.98
C GLU A 43 1.29 1.50 -17.09
N ASP A 44 2.16 0.99 -16.20
CA ASP A 44 1.84 -0.08 -15.27
C ASP A 44 0.73 0.32 -14.29
N TYR A 45 0.55 1.61 -14.00
CA TYR A 45 -0.57 2.08 -13.18
C TYR A 45 -1.92 1.85 -13.87
N THR A 46 -1.99 2.00 -15.19
CA THR A 46 -3.20 1.72 -15.96
C THR A 46 -3.51 0.23 -15.90
N LEU A 47 -2.50 -0.62 -16.12
CA LEU A 47 -2.65 -2.08 -16.04
C LEU A 47 -3.06 -2.54 -14.64
N ALA A 48 -2.48 -1.96 -13.58
CA ALA A 48 -2.86 -2.26 -12.21
C ALA A 48 -4.31 -1.85 -11.91
N ALA A 49 -4.75 -0.69 -12.43
CA ALA A 49 -6.13 -0.25 -12.29
C ALA A 49 -7.11 -1.20 -13.01
N GLU A 50 -6.80 -1.59 -14.24
CA GLU A 50 -7.59 -2.54 -15.03
C GLU A 50 -7.69 -3.90 -14.34
N ALA A 51 -6.58 -4.42 -13.81
CA ALA A 51 -6.56 -5.66 -13.05
C ALA A 51 -7.40 -5.57 -11.76
N CYS A 52 -7.63 -4.38 -11.21
CA CYS A 52 -8.48 -4.25 -10.03
C CYS A 52 -10.00 -4.26 -10.34
N LEU A 53 -10.39 -3.96 -11.58
CA LEU A 53 -11.80 -3.76 -11.95
C LEU A 53 -12.72 -4.96 -11.64
N PRO A 54 -12.32 -6.23 -11.87
CA PRO A 54 -13.16 -7.38 -11.54
C PRO A 54 -13.49 -7.45 -10.04
N ILE A 55 -12.49 -7.21 -9.19
CA ILE A 55 -12.65 -7.24 -7.73
C ILE A 55 -13.58 -6.12 -7.26
N ILE A 56 -13.35 -4.89 -7.75
CA ILE A 56 -14.21 -3.74 -7.40
C ILE A 56 -15.65 -4.00 -7.86
N SER A 57 -15.84 -4.47 -9.09
CA SER A 57 -17.16 -4.71 -9.66
C SER A 57 -17.94 -5.80 -8.92
N ALA A 58 -17.28 -6.91 -8.60
CA ALA A 58 -17.89 -8.00 -7.83
C ALA A 58 -18.21 -7.55 -6.39
N MET A 59 -17.27 -6.87 -5.72
CA MET A 59 -17.49 -6.36 -4.37
C MET A 59 -18.66 -5.37 -4.34
N LEU A 60 -18.77 -4.45 -5.31
CA LEU A 60 -19.90 -3.54 -5.41
C LEU A 60 -21.24 -4.27 -5.61
N ALA A 61 -21.27 -5.34 -6.41
CA ALA A 61 -22.47 -6.14 -6.61
C ALA A 61 -22.88 -6.86 -5.31
N ASP A 62 -21.92 -7.45 -4.59
CA ASP A 62 -22.19 -8.21 -3.37
C ASP A 62 -22.50 -7.30 -2.18
N VAL A 63 -21.94 -6.08 -2.13
CA VAL A 63 -22.32 -5.06 -1.15
C VAL A 63 -23.78 -4.63 -1.37
N LYS A 64 -24.21 -4.42 -2.62
CA LYS A 64 -25.62 -4.12 -2.93
C LYS A 64 -26.54 -5.28 -2.53
N ALA A 65 -26.09 -6.52 -2.77
CA ALA A 65 -26.83 -7.72 -2.40
C ALA A 65 -26.77 -8.07 -0.90
N GLN A 66 -26.00 -7.32 -0.09
CA GLN A 66 -25.78 -7.58 1.34
C GLN A 66 -25.11 -8.94 1.63
N ILE A 67 -24.23 -9.40 0.73
CA ILE A 67 -23.52 -10.69 0.82
C ILE A 67 -22.05 -10.49 1.22
N PHE A 68 -21.46 -9.34 0.88
CA PHE A 68 -20.04 -9.09 1.15
C PHE A 68 -19.77 -8.91 2.66
N PRO A 69 -18.73 -9.56 3.24
CA PRO A 69 -18.42 -9.47 4.66
C PRO A 69 -18.06 -8.04 5.08
N ARG A 70 -18.51 -7.64 6.27
CA ARG A 70 -18.27 -6.29 6.83
C ARG A 70 -17.21 -6.24 7.93
N ASN A 71 -16.74 -7.41 8.38
CA ASN A 71 -15.70 -7.60 9.41
C ASN A 71 -14.27 -7.61 8.83
N CYS A 72 -14.09 -7.30 7.55
CA CYS A 72 -12.78 -7.04 6.95
C CYS A 72 -12.84 -5.99 5.84
N PHE A 73 -11.68 -5.47 5.47
CA PHE A 73 -11.44 -4.74 4.22
C PHE A 73 -10.30 -5.41 3.44
N LEU A 74 -10.18 -5.10 2.15
CA LEU A 74 -9.17 -5.72 1.29
C LEU A 74 -7.94 -4.83 1.13
N ASN A 75 -6.75 -5.38 1.34
CA ASN A 75 -5.50 -4.79 0.88
C ASN A 75 -5.00 -5.54 -0.35
N ILE A 76 -4.85 -4.82 -1.47
CA ILE A 76 -4.41 -5.39 -2.74
C ILE A 76 -3.07 -4.78 -3.14
N ASP A 77 -2.10 -5.65 -3.39
CA ASP A 77 -0.78 -5.29 -3.89
C ASP A 77 -0.55 -5.89 -5.27
N PHE A 78 -0.07 -5.05 -6.20
CA PHE A 78 0.22 -5.41 -7.59
C PHE A 78 1.73 -5.61 -7.76
N PRO A 79 2.17 -6.71 -8.40
CA PRO A 79 3.59 -6.99 -8.60
C PRO A 79 4.21 -6.00 -9.59
N THR A 80 5.53 -5.85 -9.54
CA THR A 80 6.27 -4.96 -10.44
C THR A 80 5.97 -5.24 -11.92
N ASP A 81 5.99 -6.51 -12.33
CA ASP A 81 5.60 -6.93 -13.69
C ASP A 81 4.11 -7.24 -13.75
N ILE A 82 3.30 -6.18 -13.73
CA ILE A 82 1.84 -6.31 -13.76
C ILE A 82 1.33 -6.87 -15.09
N ALA A 83 2.01 -6.58 -16.21
CA ALA A 83 1.61 -7.07 -17.53
C ALA A 83 1.65 -8.61 -17.63
N ASN A 84 2.60 -9.24 -16.92
CA ASN A 84 2.78 -10.70 -16.91
C ASN A 84 2.43 -11.33 -15.55
N HIS A 85 1.51 -10.72 -14.80
CA HIS A 85 1.12 -11.25 -13.49
C HIS A 85 0.56 -12.69 -13.58
N ARG A 86 0.81 -13.51 -12.55
CA ARG A 86 0.42 -14.93 -12.49
C ARG A 86 -1.04 -15.16 -12.08
N GLY A 87 -1.87 -14.11 -12.16
CA GLY A 87 -3.22 -14.09 -11.61
C GLY A 87 -3.29 -13.49 -10.20
N TYR A 88 -4.33 -13.85 -9.46
CA TYR A 88 -4.65 -13.34 -8.14
C TYR A 88 -4.44 -14.42 -7.08
N LYS A 89 -4.00 -14.01 -5.90
CA LYS A 89 -3.77 -14.92 -4.78
C LYS A 89 -4.40 -14.33 -3.53
N LEU A 90 -5.28 -15.09 -2.88
CA LEU A 90 -5.71 -14.78 -1.52
C LEU A 90 -4.53 -15.05 -0.58
N THR A 91 -4.18 -14.06 0.24
CA THR A 91 -2.98 -14.08 1.07
C THR A 91 -3.27 -13.69 2.51
N LYS A 92 -2.32 -13.98 3.40
CA LYS A 92 -2.34 -13.53 4.79
C LYS A 92 -1.29 -12.44 4.97
N GLN A 93 -1.58 -11.50 5.87
CA GLN A 93 -0.63 -10.47 6.23
C GLN A 93 0.64 -11.12 6.81
N GLY A 94 1.77 -10.89 6.14
CA GLY A 94 3.08 -11.31 6.61
C GLY A 94 3.63 -10.41 7.71
N ARG A 95 4.94 -10.51 7.93
CA ARG A 95 5.66 -9.72 8.94
C ARG A 95 6.83 -8.95 8.34
N CYS A 96 6.93 -8.93 7.00
CA CYS A 96 8.01 -8.27 6.31
C CYS A 96 7.99 -6.77 6.63
N ILE A 97 9.19 -6.20 6.83
CA ILE A 97 9.40 -4.76 6.97
C ILE A 97 10.82 -4.40 6.56
N TYR A 98 11.00 -3.23 5.94
CA TYR A 98 12.35 -2.68 5.75
C TYR A 98 12.99 -2.37 7.10
N THR A 99 14.20 -2.87 7.32
CA THR A 99 15.02 -2.44 8.46
C THR A 99 15.60 -1.08 8.13
N MET A 100 15.30 -0.08 8.96
CA MET A 100 15.72 1.30 8.74
C MET A 100 16.76 1.71 9.78
N GLY A 101 17.73 2.49 9.34
CA GLY A 101 18.76 3.09 10.16
C GLY A 101 18.85 4.59 9.94
N TRP A 102 19.79 5.18 10.66
CA TRP A 102 20.10 6.61 10.58
C TRP A 102 21.56 6.78 10.22
N ARG A 103 21.82 7.63 9.23
CA ARG A 103 23.17 8.05 8.84
C ARG A 103 23.34 9.52 9.18
N ARG A 104 24.40 9.87 9.88
CA ARG A 104 24.78 11.27 10.12
C ARG A 104 25.09 11.96 8.80
N VAL A 105 24.52 13.14 8.59
CA VAL A 105 24.81 14.02 7.45
C VAL A 105 26.04 14.85 7.81
N THR A 106 27.12 14.69 7.05
CA THR A 106 28.42 15.31 7.34
C THR A 106 28.67 16.61 6.58
N SER A 107 27.78 17.04 5.68
CA SER A 107 27.91 18.31 4.96
C SER A 107 26.56 18.97 4.65
N ASP A 108 26.50 20.29 4.87
CA ASP A 108 25.36 21.15 4.51
C ASP A 108 25.08 21.20 2.99
N SER A 109 26.00 20.68 2.17
CA SER A 109 25.93 20.66 0.70
C SER A 109 25.23 19.44 0.10
N GLN A 110 24.88 18.43 0.90
CA GLN A 110 24.14 17.24 0.46
C GLN A 110 22.72 17.16 1.03
N GLY A 111 22.26 18.23 1.70
CA GLY A 111 20.84 18.43 1.92
C GLY A 111 20.20 18.73 0.56
N GLY A 112 19.64 17.71 -0.10
CA GLY A 112 18.71 17.95 -1.20
C GLY A 112 17.73 19.02 -0.74
N LYS A 113 17.59 20.11 -1.52
CA LYS A 113 16.75 21.27 -1.17
C LYS A 113 15.49 20.78 -0.48
N MET A 114 15.34 21.09 0.80
CA MET A 114 14.07 20.92 1.51
C MET A 114 13.07 21.84 0.79
N LEU A 115 12.35 21.28 -0.18
CA LEU A 115 11.13 21.90 -0.68
C LEU A 115 10.09 21.68 0.43
N SER A 116 10.10 22.57 1.42
CA SER A 116 8.95 22.78 2.28
C SER A 116 7.84 23.37 1.42
N THR A 117 7.03 22.52 0.78
CA THR A 117 5.86 22.95 0.02
C THR A 117 4.66 23.27 0.92
N MET A 118 4.91 23.72 2.16
CA MET A 118 3.89 24.22 3.07
C MET A 118 4.17 25.68 3.41
N THR A 119 3.81 26.56 2.48
CA THR A 119 3.51 27.96 2.80
C THR A 119 2.22 28.34 2.11
N MET A 120 1.18 28.52 2.92
CA MET A 120 -0.01 29.28 2.57
C MET A 120 0.27 30.75 2.87
N ASP A 121 -0.12 31.60 1.91
CA ASP A 121 -0.24 33.06 1.87
C ASP A 121 1.01 33.99 1.74
N PRO A 122 1.00 34.94 0.76
CA PRO A 122 2.12 35.83 0.46
C PRO A 122 2.03 37.22 1.13
N THR A 123 1.30 37.38 2.24
CA THR A 123 1.09 38.69 2.86
C THR A 123 1.29 38.70 4.37
N SER A 124 2.55 38.54 4.81
CA SER A 124 3.01 39.16 6.06
C SER A 124 4.54 39.31 6.08
N PRO A 125 5.09 40.52 6.30
CA PRO A 125 6.52 40.68 6.56
C PRO A 125 6.75 40.49 8.06
N VAL A 126 6.95 39.24 8.48
CA VAL A 126 7.53 38.96 9.79
C VAL A 126 8.99 38.59 9.57
N GLU A 127 9.87 39.58 9.64
CA GLU A 127 11.30 39.35 9.83
C GLU A 127 11.50 38.64 11.17
N CYS A 128 11.58 37.31 11.14
CA CYS A 128 12.03 36.54 12.28
C CYS A 128 13.55 36.71 12.38
N LYS A 129 14.00 37.62 13.26
CA LYS A 129 15.41 37.77 13.62
C LYS A 129 15.90 36.44 14.18
N MET A 130 16.65 35.69 13.38
CA MET A 130 17.40 34.53 13.86
C MET A 130 18.41 35.00 14.91
N SER A 131 18.17 34.64 16.17
CA SER A 131 19.22 34.60 17.17
C SER A 131 20.29 33.61 16.71
N LYS A 132 21.54 34.06 16.64
CA LYS A 132 22.70 33.19 16.48
C LYS A 132 22.93 32.42 17.78
N GLU A 133 22.10 31.41 18.03
CA GLU A 133 22.45 30.36 18.98
C GLU A 133 23.29 29.32 18.24
N SER A 134 24.53 29.15 18.71
CA SER A 134 25.45 28.12 18.23
C SER A 134 25.03 26.75 18.78
N SER A 135 23.86 26.26 18.39
CA SER A 135 23.52 24.86 18.61
C SER A 135 24.12 24.04 17.48
N SER A 136 25.09 23.18 17.78
CA SER A 136 25.60 22.19 16.83
C SER A 136 24.52 21.13 16.58
N SER A 137 23.52 21.48 15.77
CA SER A 137 22.45 20.55 15.40
C SER A 137 23.03 19.48 14.49
N GLU A 138 23.09 18.24 14.98
CA GLU A 138 23.47 17.10 14.15
C GLU A 138 22.28 16.69 13.30
N LEU A 139 22.49 16.63 11.98
CA LEU A 139 21.48 16.19 11.03
C LEU A 139 21.67 14.70 10.73
N PHE A 140 20.57 13.97 10.67
CA PHE A 140 20.54 12.55 10.30
C PHE A 140 19.57 12.35 9.15
N THR A 141 19.95 11.48 8.22
CA THR A 141 19.07 11.00 7.15
C THR A 141 18.73 9.53 7.38
N ARG A 142 17.49 9.17 7.08
CA ARG A 142 16.99 7.80 7.21
C ARG A 142 17.54 6.98 6.03
N GLN A 143 18.06 5.79 6.32
CA GLN A 143 18.60 4.88 5.30
C GLN A 143 18.02 3.48 5.47
N VAL A 144 17.77 2.77 4.37
CA VAL A 144 17.45 1.34 4.39
C VAL A 144 18.72 0.55 4.73
N ILE A 145 18.68 -0.26 5.79
CA ILE A 145 19.78 -1.17 6.18
C ILE A 145 19.64 -2.50 5.44
N SER A 146 18.43 -3.06 5.39
CA SER A 146 18.17 -4.35 4.75
C SER A 146 16.79 -4.39 4.09
N ALA A 147 16.67 -5.23 3.06
CA ALA A 147 15.40 -5.52 2.42
C ALA A 147 14.47 -6.32 3.37
N PRO A 148 13.15 -6.31 3.13
CA PRO A 148 12.20 -7.10 3.88
C PRO A 148 12.43 -8.58 3.57
N VAL A 149 12.39 -9.41 4.60
CA VAL A 149 12.46 -10.87 4.46
C VAL A 149 11.11 -11.43 4.88
N ASP A 150 10.56 -12.31 4.06
CA ASP A 150 9.41 -13.12 4.43
C ASP A 150 9.67 -14.59 4.10
N ASN A 151 9.46 -15.46 5.08
CA ASN A 151 9.75 -16.88 5.00
C ASN A 151 8.47 -17.73 5.04
N GLU A 152 7.30 -17.09 5.15
CA GLU A 152 5.99 -17.74 5.24
C GLU A 152 5.20 -17.57 3.93
N ASP A 153 4.12 -18.33 3.77
CA ASP A 153 3.17 -18.19 2.64
C ASP A 153 2.26 -16.97 2.85
N THR A 154 2.83 -15.78 2.64
CA THR A 154 2.22 -14.48 2.96
C THR A 154 2.11 -13.59 1.71
N ASP A 155 1.46 -12.44 1.91
CA ASP A 155 1.36 -11.36 0.91
C ASP A 155 2.69 -11.04 0.23
N TYR A 156 3.74 -10.69 0.97
CA TYR A 156 4.99 -10.25 0.35
C TYR A 156 5.66 -11.35 -0.49
N LYS A 157 5.62 -12.60 -0.03
CA LYS A 157 6.17 -13.73 -0.78
C LYS A 157 5.48 -13.90 -2.13
N TYR A 158 4.14 -13.95 -2.14
CA TYR A 158 3.40 -14.14 -3.38
C TYR A 158 3.48 -12.93 -4.32
N LEU A 159 3.61 -11.72 -3.77
CA LEU A 159 3.87 -10.53 -4.55
C LEU A 159 5.20 -10.64 -5.31
N LEU A 160 6.28 -11.07 -4.65
CA LEU A 160 7.58 -11.31 -5.28
C LEU A 160 7.55 -12.44 -6.31
N GLU A 161 6.69 -13.43 -6.09
CA GLU A 161 6.43 -14.51 -7.05
C GLU A 161 5.64 -14.07 -8.28
N GLY A 162 5.14 -12.83 -8.33
CA GLY A 162 4.43 -12.26 -9.48
C GLY A 162 2.90 -12.38 -9.41
N TYR A 163 2.32 -12.64 -8.24
CA TYR A 163 0.87 -12.63 -8.05
C TYR A 163 0.36 -11.24 -7.63
N ILE A 164 -0.87 -10.91 -8.05
CA ILE A 164 -1.65 -9.85 -7.42
C ILE A 164 -2.18 -10.41 -6.10
N THR A 165 -1.78 -9.82 -4.98
CA THR A 165 -2.14 -10.36 -3.66
C THR A 165 -3.38 -9.68 -3.14
N VAL A 166 -4.32 -10.46 -2.63
CA VAL A 166 -5.55 -9.98 -1.99
C VAL A 166 -5.49 -10.42 -0.54
N THR A 167 -5.23 -9.48 0.37
CA THR A 167 -5.09 -9.75 1.80
C THR A 167 -6.25 -9.13 2.57
N PRO A 168 -7.13 -9.94 3.18
CA PRO A 168 -8.15 -9.40 4.06
C PRO A 168 -7.53 -8.92 5.38
N LEU A 169 -7.88 -7.71 5.79
CA LEU A 169 -7.42 -7.07 7.02
C LEU A 169 -8.61 -6.66 7.89
N ALA A 170 -8.40 -6.65 9.20
CA ALA A 170 -9.32 -6.05 10.17
C ALA A 170 -8.70 -4.76 10.75
N ALA A 171 -9.31 -4.23 11.83
CA ALA A 171 -8.88 -3.02 12.52
C ALA A 171 -7.36 -2.96 12.76
N LEU A 172 -6.86 -3.89 13.57
CA LEU A 172 -5.46 -3.98 14.00
C LEU A 172 -4.94 -5.42 13.98
N SER A 173 -5.80 -6.38 13.64
CA SER A 173 -5.52 -7.81 13.57
C SER A 173 -5.67 -8.31 12.14
N ARG A 174 -5.27 -9.56 11.91
CA ARG A 174 -5.70 -10.31 10.73
C ARG A 174 -7.23 -10.37 10.68
N ALA A 175 -7.76 -10.51 9.47
CA ALA A 175 -9.18 -10.76 9.30
C ALA A 175 -9.60 -12.05 10.00
N GLU A 176 -10.88 -12.10 10.38
CA GLU A 176 -11.46 -13.28 10.99
C GLU A 176 -11.52 -14.43 9.97
N THR A 177 -11.46 -15.68 10.46
CA THR A 177 -11.45 -16.87 9.61
C THR A 177 -12.69 -16.96 8.71
N GLU A 178 -13.83 -16.43 9.16
CA GLU A 178 -15.05 -16.36 8.33
C GLU A 178 -14.86 -15.51 7.08
N CYS A 179 -14.16 -14.36 7.19
CA CYS A 179 -13.80 -13.54 6.03
C CYS A 179 -12.86 -14.28 5.09
N GLU A 180 -11.84 -14.94 5.64
CA GLU A 180 -10.87 -15.70 4.86
C GLU A 180 -11.59 -16.80 4.06
N ASN A 181 -12.46 -17.57 4.69
CA ASN A 181 -13.23 -18.65 4.06
C ASN A 181 -14.18 -18.12 2.98
N PHE A 182 -14.86 -17.00 3.24
CA PHE A 182 -15.70 -16.33 2.24
C PHE A 182 -14.87 -15.96 1.01
N LEU A 183 -13.74 -15.29 1.21
CA LEU A 183 -12.89 -14.80 0.13
C LEU A 183 -12.22 -15.93 -0.65
N GLU A 184 -11.92 -17.05 0.01
CA GLU A 184 -11.36 -18.25 -0.63
C GLU A 184 -12.33 -18.86 -1.65
N ALA A 185 -13.63 -18.90 -1.31
CA ALA A 185 -14.67 -19.34 -2.24
C ALA A 185 -15.02 -18.26 -3.29
N TRP A 186 -14.95 -16.99 -2.90
CA TRP A 186 -15.38 -15.85 -3.69
C TRP A 186 -14.39 -15.48 -4.81
N LEU A 187 -13.10 -15.34 -4.47
CA LEU A 187 -12.08 -14.78 -5.36
C LEU A 187 -11.95 -15.56 -6.70
N PRO A 188 -11.94 -16.91 -6.73
CA PRO A 188 -11.90 -17.65 -7.99
C PRO A 188 -13.08 -17.32 -8.92
N GLY A 189 -14.28 -17.11 -8.36
CA GLY A 189 -15.48 -16.77 -9.12
C GLY A 189 -15.49 -15.34 -9.67
N VAL A 190 -14.73 -14.44 -9.05
CA VAL A 190 -14.56 -13.06 -9.51
C VAL A 190 -13.60 -12.98 -10.69
N VAL A 191 -12.45 -13.66 -10.56
CA VAL A 191 -11.36 -13.57 -11.56
C VAL A 191 -11.63 -14.40 -12.80
N ALA A 192 -12.52 -15.40 -12.71
CA ALA A 192 -12.96 -16.20 -13.86
C ALA A 192 -14.03 -15.51 -14.72
N ARG A 193 -14.66 -14.43 -14.24
CA ARG A 193 -15.68 -13.70 -15.00
C ARG A 193 -14.98 -12.72 -15.95
N PRO A 194 -15.22 -12.81 -17.28
CA PRO A 194 -14.75 -11.79 -18.20
C PRO A 194 -15.34 -10.44 -17.80
N SER A 195 -14.52 -9.38 -17.85
CA SER A 195 -14.98 -8.02 -17.60
C SER A 195 -16.10 -7.67 -18.59
N PRO A 196 -17.28 -7.18 -18.15
CA PRO A 196 -18.38 -6.81 -19.05
C PRO A 196 -18.08 -5.63 -19.98
N SER A 197 -16.92 -5.00 -19.86
CA SER A 197 -16.53 -3.79 -20.62
C SER A 197 -15.87 -4.07 -21.97
N ALA A 198 -16.06 -5.26 -22.55
CA ALA A 198 -15.59 -5.63 -23.89
C ALA A 198 -16.72 -5.77 -24.92
N LEU A 199 -17.79 -4.96 -24.79
CA LEU A 199 -18.86 -4.80 -25.78
C LEU A 199 -19.11 -3.32 -26.07
#